data_AF-A0A7X6W4E4-F1
#
_entry.id   AF-A0A7X6W4E4-F1
#
_cell.length_a   1.000
_cell.length_b   1.000
_cell.length_c   1.000
_cell.angle_alpha   90.00
_cell.angle_beta   90.00
_cell.angle_gamma   90.00
#
_symmetry.space_group_name_H-M   'P 1'
#
loop_
_entity.id
_entity.type
_entity.pdbx_description
1 polymer ?
#
loop_
_entity_poly.entity_id
_entity_poly.type
_entity_poly.pdbx_seq_one_letter_code
_entity_poly.pdbx_strand_id
1 'polypeptide(L)'
;MRPDRTQQAYYKPGAPVLHRAGVTAADAADPVSPDGAISSAGYQRVRFDLDTTGSVALAALRVRVLFWNPLAGCFFHGDDREMTGDELLASPRFSLDVETRGAPAVFLKVVSAEAEELALDVYAMPW
;
A
#
# COMPACT_ATOMS: atom_id res chain seq x y z
N MET A 1 0.99 -34.62 24.43
CA MET A 1 1.69 -34.02 23.26
C MET A 1 1.68 -32.51 23.47
N ARG A 2 2.82 -31.89 23.79
CA ARG A 2 2.89 -30.42 23.91
C ARG A 2 2.88 -29.85 22.49
N PRO A 3 2.10 -28.81 22.16
CA PRO A 3 2.24 -28.15 20.87
C PRO A 3 3.67 -27.62 20.76
N ASP A 4 4.33 -27.99 19.67
CA ASP A 4 5.64 -27.52 19.28
C ASP A 4 5.59 -25.98 19.18
N ARG A 5 6.20 -25.30 20.16
CA ARG A 5 6.30 -23.84 20.22
C ARG A 5 7.34 -23.27 19.25
N THR A 6 7.94 -24.12 18.42
CA THR A 6 8.95 -23.77 17.42
C THR A 6 8.49 -24.04 15.99
N GLN A 7 7.20 -23.91 15.71
CA GLN A 7 6.75 -23.71 14.33
C GLN A 7 7.32 -22.37 13.85
N GLN A 8 8.53 -22.45 13.29
CA GLN A 8 9.18 -21.36 12.59
C GLN A 8 8.21 -20.94 11.49
N ALA A 9 7.72 -19.71 11.53
CA ALA A 9 6.88 -19.17 10.47
C ALA A 9 7.66 -19.31 9.16
N TYR A 10 7.23 -20.23 8.29
CA TYR A 10 7.85 -20.41 7.00
C TYR A 10 7.19 -19.42 6.06
N TYR A 11 7.87 -18.30 5.83
CA TYR A 11 7.39 -17.18 5.01
C TYR A 11 7.39 -17.59 3.54
N LYS A 12 6.21 -17.57 2.91
CA LYS A 12 6.09 -17.68 1.44
C LYS A 12 5.45 -16.40 0.94
N PRO A 13 6.19 -15.56 0.17
CA PRO A 13 5.58 -14.38 -0.43
C PRO A 13 4.38 -14.81 -1.30
N GLY A 14 3.29 -14.05 -1.19
CA GLY A 14 2.15 -14.17 -2.08
C GLY A 14 2.54 -13.83 -3.52
N ALA A 15 1.63 -14.08 -4.46
CA ALA A 15 1.82 -13.55 -5.81
C ALA A 15 1.62 -12.03 -5.79
N PRO A 16 2.50 -11.24 -6.45
CA PRO A 16 2.21 -9.84 -6.71
C PRO A 16 0.89 -9.70 -7.44
N VAL A 17 0.04 -8.80 -6.98
CA VAL A 17 -1.24 -8.46 -7.59
C VAL A 17 -1.26 -6.98 -7.93
N LEU A 18 -2.00 -6.63 -8.99
CA LEU A 18 -2.30 -5.23 -9.27
C LEU A 18 -3.22 -4.71 -8.16
N HIS A 19 -2.77 -3.71 -7.42
CA HIS A 19 -3.60 -3.04 -6.43
C HIS A 19 -4.40 -1.91 -7.07
N ARG A 20 -3.71 -1.02 -7.79
CA ARG A 20 -4.28 0.15 -8.46
C ARG A 20 -3.52 0.42 -9.75
N ALA A 21 -4.22 0.84 -10.80
CA ALA A 21 -3.60 1.26 -12.05
C ALA A 21 -4.17 2.60 -12.50
N GLY A 22 -3.36 3.40 -13.19
CA GLY A 22 -3.77 4.66 -13.81
C GLY A 22 -4.32 5.67 -12.80
N VAL A 23 -3.72 5.75 -11.61
CA VAL A 23 -4.12 6.75 -10.61
C VAL A 23 -3.62 8.12 -11.05
N THR A 24 -4.56 9.05 -11.29
CA THR A 24 -4.27 10.39 -11.84
C THR A 24 -4.54 11.54 -10.87
N ALA A 25 -5.03 11.26 -9.67
CA ALA A 25 -5.28 12.27 -8.65
C ALA A 25 -5.19 11.66 -7.24
N ALA A 26 -5.12 12.53 -6.23
CA ALA A 26 -5.27 12.13 -4.84
C ALA A 26 -6.68 11.61 -4.54
N ASP A 27 -6.79 10.71 -3.56
CA ASP A 27 -8.06 10.13 -3.16
C ASP A 27 -8.87 11.13 -2.31
N ALA A 28 -10.03 11.53 -2.80
CA ALA A 28 -10.91 12.50 -2.13
C ALA A 28 -11.45 12.02 -0.78
N ALA A 29 -11.57 10.71 -0.58
CA ALA A 29 -12.07 10.10 0.65
C ALA A 29 -11.38 8.76 0.89
N ASP A 30 -11.59 8.18 2.08
CA ASP A 30 -11.18 6.80 2.32
C ASP A 30 -12.21 5.85 1.70
N PRO A 31 -11.81 4.64 1.25
CA PRO A 31 -12.78 3.65 0.78
C PRO A 31 -13.76 3.27 1.90
N VAL A 32 -15.02 3.04 1.53
CA VAL A 32 -16.10 2.71 2.49
C VAL A 32 -16.31 1.21 2.69
N SER A 33 -15.64 0.39 1.88
CA SER A 33 -15.65 -1.08 1.95
C SER A 33 -14.24 -1.61 1.67
N PRO A 34 -13.93 -2.87 2.05
CA PRO A 34 -12.63 -3.46 1.76
C PRO A 34 -12.48 -3.85 0.27
N ASP A 35 -13.46 -3.54 -0.58
CA ASP A 35 -13.39 -3.88 -2.00
C ASP A 35 -12.25 -3.07 -2.67
N GLY A 36 -11.41 -3.76 -3.43
CA GLY A 36 -10.20 -3.17 -4.03
C GLY A 36 -9.02 -3.04 -3.07
N ALA A 37 -9.17 -3.38 -1.79
CA ALA A 37 -8.04 -3.54 -0.87
C ALA A 37 -7.32 -4.88 -1.12
N ILE A 38 -6.09 -4.96 -0.64
CA ILE A 38 -5.27 -6.16 -0.70
C ILE A 38 -5.58 -7.02 0.52
N SER A 39 -5.98 -8.27 0.26
CA SER A 39 -6.13 -9.25 1.32
C SER A 39 -4.78 -9.50 2.00
N SER A 40 -4.74 -9.24 3.30
CA SER A 40 -3.59 -9.48 4.18
C SER A 40 -3.86 -10.58 5.21
N ALA A 41 -4.99 -11.30 5.09
CA ALA A 41 -5.33 -12.40 5.97
C ALA A 41 -4.23 -13.47 5.98
N GLY A 42 -3.67 -13.72 7.17
CA GLY A 42 -2.58 -14.68 7.37
C GLY A 42 -1.17 -14.15 7.06
N TYR A 43 -1.03 -12.88 6.67
CA TYR A 43 0.25 -12.24 6.35
C TYR A 43 0.59 -11.15 7.37
N GLN A 44 1.85 -11.10 7.77
CA GLN A 44 2.33 -10.07 8.71
C GLN A 44 2.62 -8.76 7.98
N ARG A 45 2.97 -8.83 6.70
CA ARG A 45 3.35 -7.66 5.91
C ARG A 45 2.67 -7.63 4.56
N VAL A 46 2.56 -6.42 4.02
CA VAL A 46 2.27 -6.18 2.60
C VAL A 46 3.30 -5.22 2.08
N ARG A 47 3.95 -5.61 1.00
CA ARG A 47 4.81 -4.73 0.21
C ARG A 47 3.96 -4.08 -0.87
N PHE A 48 4.03 -2.76 -1.00
CA PHE A 48 3.51 -2.03 -2.12
C PHE A 48 4.67 -1.57 -3.00
N ASP A 49 4.63 -1.88 -4.29
CA ASP A 49 5.56 -1.36 -5.29
C ASP A 49 4.81 -0.32 -6.12
N LEU A 50 5.29 0.92 -6.08
CA LEU A 50 4.71 2.06 -6.74
C LEU A 50 5.56 2.41 -7.97
N ASP A 51 4.90 2.66 -9.11
CA ASP A 51 5.54 3.10 -10.36
C ASP A 51 4.95 4.44 -10.78
N THR A 52 5.78 5.49 -10.73
CA THR A 52 5.45 6.87 -11.13
C THR A 52 6.07 7.28 -12.46
N THR A 53 6.66 6.34 -13.22
CA THR A 53 7.43 6.64 -14.44
C THR A 53 6.64 7.40 -15.52
N GLY A 54 5.31 7.32 -15.51
CA GLY A 54 4.44 8.05 -16.43
C GLY A 54 4.08 9.47 -15.99
N SER A 55 4.48 9.92 -14.79
CA SER A 55 4.09 11.24 -14.27
C SER A 55 4.91 12.38 -14.90
N VAL A 56 4.31 13.54 -15.07
CA VAL A 56 4.93 14.77 -15.58
C VAL A 56 5.07 15.79 -14.45
N ALA A 57 6.28 16.33 -14.29
CA ALA A 57 6.63 17.33 -13.28
C ALA A 57 6.21 16.96 -11.84
N LEU A 58 6.30 15.67 -11.49
CA LEU A 58 5.98 15.18 -10.15
C LEU A 58 7.02 15.68 -9.12
N ALA A 59 6.60 16.61 -8.27
CA ALA A 59 7.43 17.29 -7.27
C ALA A 59 7.23 16.75 -5.85
N ALA A 60 6.07 16.15 -5.57
CA ALA A 60 5.80 15.50 -4.29
C ALA A 60 4.71 14.43 -4.41
N LEU A 61 4.83 13.37 -3.63
CA LEU A 61 3.80 12.34 -3.49
C LEU A 61 3.68 11.95 -2.01
N ARG A 62 2.47 11.99 -1.46
CA ARG A 62 2.17 11.48 -0.13
C ARG A 62 1.16 10.35 -0.23
N VAL A 63 1.51 9.21 0.35
CA VAL A 63 0.64 8.03 0.44
C VAL A 63 0.40 7.65 1.89
N ARG A 64 -0.74 7.00 2.15
CA ARG A 64 -1.13 6.50 3.47
C ARG A 64 -1.61 5.08 3.36
N VAL A 65 -1.18 4.24 4.29
CA VAL A 65 -1.73 2.90 4.41
C VAL A 65 -2.99 2.94 5.26
N LEU A 66 -4.02 2.24 4.81
CA LEU A 66 -5.29 2.10 5.49
C LEU A 66 -5.48 0.64 5.90
N PHE A 67 -5.90 0.41 7.14
CA PHE A 67 -6.12 -0.93 7.71
C PHE A 67 -7.62 -1.18 7.90
N TRP A 68 -8.18 -2.17 7.22
CA TRP A 68 -9.61 -2.50 7.35
C TRP A 68 -9.89 -3.08 8.74
N ASN A 69 -10.86 -2.49 9.45
CA ASN A 69 -11.39 -3.06 10.68
C ASN A 69 -12.81 -3.58 10.45
N PRO A 70 -13.01 -4.91 10.34
CA PRO A 70 -14.32 -5.49 10.07
C PRO A 70 -15.33 -5.27 11.20
N LEU A 71 -14.86 -5.06 12.44
CA LEU A 71 -15.74 -4.78 13.58
C LEU A 71 -16.26 -3.34 13.56
N ALA A 72 -15.43 -2.39 13.11
CA ALA A 72 -15.81 -0.98 12.98
C ALA A 72 -16.49 -0.67 11.64
N GLY A 73 -16.33 -1.54 10.64
CA GLY A 73 -16.85 -1.32 9.28
C GLY A 73 -16.18 -0.15 8.57
N CYS A 74 -14.93 0.17 8.91
CA CYS A 74 -14.18 1.27 8.30
C CYS A 74 -12.67 1.01 8.31
N PHE A 75 -11.93 1.85 7.58
CA PHE A 75 -10.47 1.86 7.60
C PHE A 75 -9.92 2.73 8.72
N PHE A 76 -8.87 2.24 9.38
CA PHE A 76 -8.04 3.01 10.29
C PHE A 76 -6.77 3.47 9.60
N HIS A 77 -6.31 4.67 9.95
CA HIS A 77 -5.15 5.31 9.33
C HIS A 77 -3.84 4.75 9.89
N GLY A 78 -2.94 4.37 8.99
CA GLY A 78 -1.53 4.18 9.28
C GLY A 78 -0.73 5.47 9.13
N ASP A 79 0.58 5.29 9.11
CA ASP A 79 1.53 6.39 8.93
C ASP A 79 1.57 6.86 7.47
N ASP A 80 1.84 8.15 7.29
CA ASP A 80 2.08 8.73 5.97
C ASP A 80 3.51 8.45 5.51
N ARG A 81 3.66 8.07 4.25
CA ARG A 81 4.94 8.15 3.55
C ARG A 81 4.87 9.30 2.55
N GLU A 82 5.66 10.31 2.81
CA GLU A 82 5.89 11.42 1.88
C GLU A 82 7.19 11.19 1.14
N MET A 83 7.20 11.54 -0.14
CA MET A 83 8.37 11.54 -0.98
C MET A 83 8.49 12.84 -1.74
N THR A 84 9.72 13.34 -1.84
CA THR A 84 10.04 14.60 -2.52
C THR A 84 10.45 14.37 -3.97
N GLY A 85 10.46 15.46 -4.75
CA GLY A 85 10.83 15.43 -6.17
C GLY A 85 12.22 14.82 -6.41
N ASP A 86 13.20 15.09 -5.55
CA ASP A 86 14.54 14.51 -5.68
C ASP A 86 14.53 12.98 -5.47
N GLU A 87 13.75 12.47 -4.50
CA GLU A 87 13.59 11.03 -4.27
C GLU A 87 12.87 10.36 -5.47
N LEU A 88 11.82 11.01 -5.97
CA LEU A 88 10.99 10.53 -7.08
C LEU A 88 11.75 10.54 -8.42
N LEU A 89 12.61 11.54 -8.64
CA LEU A 89 13.49 11.62 -9.80
C LEU A 89 14.61 10.56 -9.75
N ALA A 90 15.20 10.35 -8.56
CA ALA A 90 16.24 9.35 -8.38
C ALA A 90 15.72 7.91 -8.52
N SER A 91 14.47 7.66 -8.10
CA SER A 91 13.83 6.36 -8.17
C SER A 91 12.33 6.49 -8.44
N PRO A 92 11.90 6.50 -9.72
CA PRO A 92 10.47 6.58 -10.08
C PRO A 92 9.71 5.28 -9.79
N ARG A 93 10.42 4.27 -9.29
CA ARG A 93 9.87 3.03 -8.76
C ARG A 93 10.36 2.84 -7.35
N PHE A 94 9.47 2.59 -6.41
CA PHE A 94 9.85 2.47 -5.01
C PHE A 94 8.90 1.51 -4.29
N SER A 95 9.43 0.89 -3.25
CA SER A 95 8.71 -0.08 -2.44
C SER A 95 8.40 0.48 -1.05
N LEU A 96 7.19 0.24 -0.57
CA LEU A 96 6.77 0.49 0.80
C LEU A 96 6.40 -0.84 1.47
N ASP A 97 7.18 -1.25 2.46
CA ASP A 97 6.86 -2.41 3.29
C ASP A 97 6.05 -1.99 4.51
N VAL A 98 4.91 -2.63 4.70
CA VAL A 98 3.95 -2.27 5.75
C VAL A 98 3.61 -3.47 6.60
N GLU A 99 3.64 -3.30 7.92
CA GLU A 99 3.07 -4.29 8.84
C GLU A 99 1.55 -4.20 8.87
N THR A 100 0.88 -5.34 8.68
CA THR A 100 -0.60 -5.42 8.57
C THR A 100 -1.31 -5.18 9.89
N ARG A 101 -0.59 -5.33 11.01
CA ARG A 101 -1.13 -5.20 12.38
C ARG A 101 -2.36 -6.09 12.63
N GLY A 102 -2.45 -7.22 11.92
CA GLY A 102 -3.57 -8.15 12.00
C GLY A 102 -4.81 -7.72 11.21
N ALA A 103 -4.76 -6.63 10.45
CA ALA A 103 -5.85 -6.25 9.56
C ALA A 103 -6.01 -7.33 8.46
N PRO A 104 -7.25 -7.78 8.15
CA PRO A 104 -7.49 -8.76 7.10
C PRO A 104 -7.39 -8.17 5.69
N ALA A 105 -7.47 -6.84 5.55
CA ALA A 105 -7.25 -6.14 4.30
C ALA A 105 -6.53 -4.80 4.52
N VAL A 106 -5.66 -4.44 3.59
CA VAL A 106 -4.91 -3.18 3.59
C VAL A 106 -5.06 -2.46 2.25
N PHE A 107 -5.10 -1.13 2.28
CA PHE A 107 -5.26 -0.30 1.09
C PHE A 107 -4.22 0.81 1.08
N LEU A 108 -3.64 1.12 -0.07
CA LEU A 108 -2.72 2.25 -0.23
C LEU A 108 -3.45 3.44 -0.86
N LYS A 109 -3.66 4.47 -0.04
CA LYS A 109 -4.27 5.74 -0.41
C LYS A 109 -3.22 6.72 -0.91
N VAL A 110 -3.54 7.46 -1.97
CA VAL A 110 -2.82 8.69 -2.34
C VAL A 110 -3.46 9.85 -1.57
N VAL A 111 -2.71 10.44 -0.65
CA VAL A 111 -3.17 11.55 0.19
C VAL A 111 -3.05 12.87 -0.55
N SER A 112 -1.92 13.09 -1.21
CA SER A 112 -1.66 14.27 -2.03
C SER A 112 -0.60 13.96 -3.09
N ALA A 113 -0.66 14.67 -4.20
CA ALA A 113 0.37 14.65 -5.24
C ALA A 113 0.51 16.05 -5.82
N GLU A 114 1.75 16.49 -6.00
CA GLU A 114 2.08 17.74 -6.70
C GLU A 114 2.72 17.36 -8.03
N ALA A 115 1.95 17.44 -9.11
CA ALA A 115 2.38 17.11 -10.47
C ALA A 115 1.60 17.94 -11.49
N GLU A 116 2.15 18.12 -12.68
CA GLU A 116 1.38 18.61 -13.83
C GLU A 116 0.44 17.51 -14.33
N GLU A 117 0.97 16.29 -14.44
CA GLU A 117 0.19 15.08 -14.72
C GLU A 117 0.65 13.96 -13.79
N LEU A 118 -0.25 13.38 -12.99
CA LEU A 118 0.04 12.19 -12.20
C LEU A 118 -0.31 10.94 -13.01
N ALA A 119 0.63 9.99 -13.05
CA ALA A 119 0.36 8.62 -13.48
C ALA A 119 1.06 7.66 -12.52
N LEU A 120 0.27 6.97 -11.71
CA LEU A 120 0.73 6.03 -10.71
C LEU A 120 0.06 4.65 -10.87
N ASP A 121 0.89 3.63 -10.98
CA ASP A 121 0.50 2.23 -10.81
C ASP A 121 1.03 1.69 -9.48
N VAL A 122 0.23 0.86 -8.83
CA VAL A 122 0.56 0.23 -7.54
C VAL A 122 0.36 -1.27 -7.65
N TYR A 123 1.41 -2.01 -7.39
CA TYR A 123 1.41 -3.45 -7.21
C TYR A 123 1.55 -3.76 -5.73
N ALA A 124 0.97 -4.87 -5.29
CA ALA A 124 1.06 -5.28 -3.91
C ALA A 124 1.35 -6.77 -3.78
N MET A 125 2.16 -7.12 -2.78
CA MET A 125 2.50 -8.49 -2.47
C MET A 125 2.39 -8.70 -0.95
N PRO A 126 1.40 -9.48 -0.48
CA PRO A 126 1.34 -9.89 0.92
C PRO A 126 2.40 -10.96 1.21
N TRP A 127 3.05 -10.89 2.38
CA TRP A 127 4.13 -11.81 2.77
C TRP A 127 4.33 -11.95 4.28
#